data_AF-A0A0V0SZF3-F1
#
_entry.id   AF-A0A0V0SZF3-F1
#
_cell.length_a   1.000
_cell.length_b   1.000
_cell.length_c   1.000
_cell.angle_alpha   90.00
_cell.angle_beta   90.00
_cell.angle_gamma   90.00
#
_symmetry.space_group_name_H-M   'P 1'
#
loop_
_entity.id
_entity.type
_entity.pdbx_description
1 polymer ?
#
loop_
_entity_poly.entity_id
_entity_poly.type
_entity_poly.pdbx_seq_one_letter_code
_entity_poly.pdbx_strand_id
1 'polypeptide(L)'
;MKKVFLKAPSRVQLFKEMAPEIPLPPQPVLTRWGTWLSAVFYYAENFKKIQEIISCFEEEESTAVKIVHEIMQKESLRCDLIFITSNFTNFVPAITYLEKRSETLVDRLQAFDEVIDNIHKIPGIVANKDLKEIKSIAEVLKGNSNAQ
;
A
#
# COMPACT_ATOMS: atom_id res chain seq x y z
N MET A 1 -6.31 -1.34 12.91
CA MET A 1 -6.25 -2.78 12.55
C MET A 1 -5.40 -3.63 13.48
N LYS A 2 -4.07 -3.47 13.58
CA LYS A 2 -3.22 -4.32 14.45
C LYS A 2 -3.75 -4.49 15.89
N LYS A 3 -4.15 -3.38 16.55
CA LYS A 3 -4.72 -3.39 17.91
C LYS A 3 -6.11 -4.04 18.01
N VAL A 4 -6.85 -4.14 16.91
CA VAL A 4 -8.18 -4.78 16.88
C VAL A 4 -8.03 -6.27 17.04
N PHE A 5 -7.08 -6.91 16.34
CA PHE A 5 -6.95 -8.37 16.33
C PHE A 5 -5.96 -8.93 17.36
N LEU A 6 -4.86 -8.22 17.67
CA LEU A 6 -3.81 -8.78 18.54
C LEU A 6 -4.22 -9.00 20.00
N LYS A 7 -5.26 -8.32 20.48
CA LYS A 7 -5.66 -8.35 21.89
C LYS A 7 -6.91 -9.19 22.18
N ALA A 8 -7.49 -9.84 21.16
CA ALA A 8 -8.74 -10.58 21.31
C ALA A 8 -8.78 -11.79 20.36
N PRO A 9 -8.43 -12.99 20.86
CA PRO A 9 -8.53 -14.22 20.09
C PRO A 9 -9.93 -14.47 19.52
N SER A 10 -10.98 -14.08 20.25
CA SER A 10 -12.38 -14.15 19.80
C SER A 10 -12.63 -13.38 18.50
N ARG A 11 -12.04 -12.19 18.33
CA ARG A 11 -12.16 -11.39 17.10
C ARG A 11 -11.44 -12.02 15.92
N VAL A 12 -10.31 -12.69 16.18
CA VAL A 12 -9.59 -13.45 15.15
C VAL A 12 -10.40 -14.69 14.74
N GLN A 13 -11.04 -15.36 15.69
CA GLN A 13 -11.91 -16.49 15.43
C GLN A 13 -13.13 -16.06 14.58
N LEU A 14 -13.85 -15.00 14.98
CA LEU A 14 -14.97 -14.47 14.22
C LEU A 14 -14.57 -14.09 12.79
N PHE A 15 -13.41 -13.44 12.62
CA PHE A 15 -12.89 -13.11 11.29
C PHE A 15 -12.75 -14.36 10.41
N LYS A 16 -12.16 -15.44 10.93
CA LYS A 16 -11.96 -16.70 10.20
C LYS A 16 -13.27 -17.43 9.92
N GLU A 17 -14.26 -17.29 10.80
CA GLU A 17 -15.60 -17.87 10.59
C GLU A 17 -16.37 -17.14 9.49
N MET A 18 -16.30 -15.80 9.46
CA MET A 18 -17.00 -14.97 8.47
C MET A 18 -16.31 -14.91 7.10
N ALA A 19 -14.99 -15.10 7.08
CA ALA A 19 -14.17 -15.00 5.87
C ALA A 19 -13.02 -16.02 5.89
N PRO A 20 -13.31 -17.33 5.78
CA PRO A 20 -12.29 -18.38 5.89
C PRO A 20 -11.21 -18.30 4.81
N GLU A 21 -11.58 -17.82 3.61
CA GLU A 21 -10.67 -17.70 2.46
C GLU A 21 -9.85 -16.41 2.46
N ILE A 22 -10.18 -15.44 3.33
CA ILE A 22 -9.45 -14.17 3.40
C ILE A 22 -8.38 -14.30 4.49
N PRO A 23 -7.09 -14.05 4.19
CA PRO A 23 -6.07 -14.08 5.21
C PRO A 23 -6.28 -12.94 6.22
N LEU A 24 -5.78 -13.09 7.45
CA LEU A 24 -5.85 -12.00 8.43
C LEU A 24 -5.16 -10.74 7.90
N PRO A 25 -5.63 -9.54 8.31
CA PRO A 25 -5.07 -8.30 7.81
C PRO A 25 -3.55 -8.21 8.02
N PRO A 26 -2.78 -7.82 6.98
CA PRO A 26 -1.33 -7.80 7.05
C PRO A 26 -0.85 -6.71 8.03
N GLN A 27 0.34 -6.92 8.60
CA GLN A 27 1.02 -5.93 9.43
C GLN A 27 2.12 -5.26 8.60
N PRO A 28 1.86 -4.07 8.03
CA PRO A 28 2.85 -3.38 7.22
C PRO A 28 4.06 -2.98 8.07
N VAL A 29 5.25 -3.07 7.48
CA VAL A 29 6.51 -2.61 8.08
C VAL A 29 6.76 -1.19 7.60
N LEU A 30 6.80 -0.23 8.52
CA LEU A 30 6.89 1.20 8.20
C LEU A 30 8.08 1.56 7.30
N THR A 31 9.20 0.85 7.45
CA THR A 31 10.43 1.10 6.66
C THR A 31 10.46 0.38 5.31
N ARG A 32 9.49 -0.48 5.01
CA ARG A 32 9.41 -1.23 3.75
C ARG A 32 8.12 -0.91 3.02
N TRP A 33 8.16 0.14 2.20
CA TRP A 33 7.02 0.69 1.46
C TRP A 33 6.26 -0.36 0.64
N GLY A 34 6.94 -1.39 0.10
CA GLY A 34 6.29 -2.51 -0.60
C GLY A 34 5.29 -3.28 0.29
N THR A 35 5.58 -3.43 1.58
CA THR A 35 4.66 -4.07 2.54
C THR A 35 3.47 -3.19 2.88
N TRP A 36 3.66 -1.87 2.88
CA TRP A 36 2.56 -0.91 3.06
C TRP A 36 1.62 -0.92 1.86
N LEU A 37 2.15 -0.88 0.63
CA LEU A 37 1.34 -1.00 -0.59
C LEU A 37 0.60 -2.33 -0.68
N SER A 38 1.26 -3.44 -0.33
CA SER A 38 0.61 -4.75 -0.27
C SER A 38 -0.57 -4.77 0.71
N ALA A 39 -0.43 -4.09 1.85
CA ALA A 39 -1.53 -3.94 2.81
C ALA A 39 -2.68 -3.10 2.24
N VAL A 40 -2.37 -2.00 1.54
CA VAL A 40 -3.39 -1.19 0.84
C VAL A 40 -4.17 -2.03 -0.17
N PHE A 41 -3.48 -2.84 -0.97
CA PHE A 41 -4.11 -3.71 -1.96
C PHE A 41 -5.03 -4.74 -1.30
N TYR A 42 -4.56 -5.39 -0.24
CA TYR A 42 -5.38 -6.28 0.57
C TYR A 42 -6.67 -5.61 1.08
N TYR A 43 -6.57 -4.38 1.62
CA TYR A 43 -7.74 -3.68 2.15
C TYR A 43 -8.69 -3.23 1.06
N ALA A 44 -8.20 -2.84 -0.11
CA ALA A 44 -9.05 -2.43 -1.22
C ALA A 44 -9.84 -3.62 -1.78
N GLU A 45 -9.19 -4.77 -1.98
CA GLU A 45 -9.81 -6.00 -2.48
C GLU A 45 -10.87 -6.53 -1.50
N ASN A 46 -10.59 -6.47 -0.21
CA ASN A 46 -11.42 -7.06 0.83
C ASN A 46 -12.26 -6.04 1.62
N PHE A 47 -12.34 -4.78 1.14
CA PHE A 47 -12.86 -3.64 1.92
C PHE A 47 -14.21 -3.91 2.56
N LYS A 48 -15.19 -4.31 1.75
CA LYS A 48 -16.57 -4.54 2.21
C LYS A 48 -16.66 -5.65 3.25
N LYS A 49 -15.96 -6.77 3.01
CA LYS A 49 -15.99 -7.92 3.93
C LYS A 49 -15.30 -7.57 5.26
N ILE A 50 -14.19 -6.84 5.20
CA ILE A 50 -13.51 -6.35 6.41
C ILE A 50 -14.41 -5.37 7.17
N GLN A 51 -15.06 -4.43 6.47
CA GLN A 51 -16.00 -3.50 7.08
C GLN A 51 -17.14 -4.22 7.80
N GLU A 52 -17.74 -5.23 7.14
CA GLU A 52 -18.79 -6.08 7.72
C GLU A 52 -18.31 -6.77 9.02
N ILE A 53 -17.12 -7.37 9.00
CA ILE A 53 -16.54 -8.02 10.19
C ILE A 53 -16.30 -7.01 11.32
N ILE A 54 -15.77 -5.83 11.01
CA ILE A 54 -15.54 -4.78 12.02
C ILE A 54 -16.86 -4.33 12.65
N SER A 55 -17.94 -4.24 11.88
CA SER A 55 -19.27 -3.89 12.40
C SER A 55 -19.88 -4.97 13.31
N CYS A 56 -19.35 -6.19 13.33
CA CYS A 56 -19.75 -7.23 14.29
C CYS A 56 -19.02 -7.13 15.63
N PHE A 57 -18.04 -6.24 15.79
CA PHE A 57 -17.32 -6.07 17.05
C PHE A 57 -17.98 -5.02 17.93
N GLU A 58 -18.11 -5.31 19.24
CA GLU A 58 -18.62 -4.36 20.22
C GLU A 58 -17.63 -3.18 20.39
N GLU A 59 -18.10 -1.96 20.13
CA GLU A 59 -17.25 -0.76 20.14
C GLU A 59 -16.88 -0.33 21.57
N GLU A 60 -17.78 -0.56 22.53
CA GLU A 60 -17.68 -0.16 23.93
C GLU A 60 -16.50 -0.85 24.65
N GLU A 61 -16.14 -2.06 24.21
CA GLU A 61 -15.04 -2.83 24.79
C GLU A 61 -13.67 -2.47 24.21
N SER A 62 -13.62 -1.66 23.14
CA SER A 62 -12.35 -1.35 22.50
C SER A 62 -12.33 -0.02 21.73
N THR A 63 -11.58 0.95 22.27
CA THR A 63 -11.25 2.20 21.56
C THR A 63 -10.63 1.95 20.19
N ALA A 64 -9.87 0.87 20.01
CA ALA A 64 -9.28 0.52 18.73
C ALA A 64 -10.31 0.05 17.69
N VAL A 65 -11.37 -0.65 18.12
CA VAL A 65 -12.49 -1.05 17.25
C VAL A 65 -13.25 0.19 16.83
N LYS A 66 -13.64 1.04 17.79
CA LYS A 66 -14.34 2.30 17.53
C LYS A 66 -13.63 3.17 16.49
N ILE A 67 -12.32 3.44 16.68
CA ILE A 67 -11.54 4.24 15.73
C ILE A 67 -11.52 3.60 14.33
N VAL A 68 -11.35 2.27 14.24
CA VAL A 68 -11.32 1.59 12.94
C VAL A 68 -12.68 1.64 12.26
N HIS A 69 -13.76 1.43 13.01
CA HIS A 69 -15.12 1.51 12.50
C HIS A 69 -15.39 2.91 11.92
N GLU A 70 -15.13 3.98 12.68
CA GLU A 70 -15.25 5.37 12.22
C GLU A 70 -14.44 5.66 10.95
N ILE A 71 -13.19 5.15 10.88
CA ILE A 71 -12.33 5.32 9.70
C ILE A 71 -12.91 4.60 8.48
N MET A 72 -13.45 3.40 8.66
CA MET A 72 -14.01 2.59 7.56
C MET A 72 -15.33 3.15 7.02
N GLN A 73 -16.04 4.00 7.76
CA GLN A 73 -17.23 4.70 7.26
C GLN A 73 -16.90 5.90 6.36
N LYS A 74 -15.63 6.31 6.24
CA LYS A 74 -15.25 7.45 5.41
C LYS A 74 -15.19 7.06 3.94
N GLU A 75 -16.04 7.67 3.10
CA GLU A 75 -15.98 7.46 1.64
C GLU A 75 -14.61 7.85 1.06
N SER A 76 -13.95 8.85 1.64
CA SER A 76 -12.60 9.25 1.22
C SER A 76 -11.59 8.09 1.32
N LEU A 77 -11.68 7.25 2.36
CA LEU A 77 -10.79 6.09 2.50
C LEU A 77 -10.97 5.12 1.34
N ARG A 78 -12.23 4.87 0.94
CA ARG A 78 -12.52 3.97 -0.18
C ARG A 78 -11.98 4.55 -1.49
N CYS A 79 -12.20 5.84 -1.73
CA CYS A 79 -11.64 6.54 -2.88
C CYS A 79 -10.11 6.46 -2.91
N ASP A 80 -9.44 6.69 -1.78
CA ASP A 80 -7.99 6.64 -1.66
C ASP A 80 -7.45 5.23 -1.93
N LEU A 81 -8.09 4.18 -1.37
CA LEU A 81 -7.72 2.78 -1.62
C LEU A 81 -7.84 2.43 -3.11
N ILE A 82 -8.93 2.83 -3.77
CA ILE A 82 -9.15 2.60 -5.21
C ILE A 82 -8.13 3.39 -6.04
N PHE A 83 -7.86 4.64 -5.68
CA PHE A 83 -6.87 5.46 -6.37
C PHE A 83 -5.48 4.85 -6.26
N ILE A 84 -5.05 4.46 -5.06
CA ILE A 84 -3.72 3.89 -4.85
C ILE A 84 -3.59 2.55 -5.60
N THR A 85 -4.59 1.68 -5.51
CA THR A 85 -4.57 0.39 -6.24
C THR A 85 -4.54 0.59 -7.75
N SER A 86 -5.36 1.49 -8.30
CA SER A 86 -5.43 1.69 -9.75
C SER A 86 -4.15 2.27 -10.34
N ASN A 87 -3.36 2.99 -9.55
CA ASN A 87 -2.20 3.74 -10.03
C ASN A 87 -0.83 3.15 -9.62
N PHE A 88 -0.77 2.37 -8.54
CA PHE A 88 0.50 1.92 -7.95
C PHE A 88 0.67 0.39 -7.90
N THR A 89 -0.20 -0.39 -8.55
CA THR A 89 -0.09 -1.87 -8.62
C THR A 89 1.28 -2.37 -9.06
N ASN A 90 1.90 -1.71 -10.03
CA ASN A 90 3.20 -2.11 -10.58
C ASN A 90 4.39 -1.82 -9.65
N PHE A 91 4.20 -1.05 -8.57
CA PHE A 91 5.29 -0.65 -7.69
C PHE A 91 5.80 -1.79 -6.81
N VAL A 92 4.91 -2.65 -6.30
CA VAL A 92 5.34 -3.78 -5.45
C VAL A 92 6.24 -4.75 -6.21
N PRO A 93 5.89 -5.19 -7.44
CA PRO A 93 6.79 -5.96 -8.28
C PRO A 93 8.10 -5.23 -8.60
N ALA A 94 8.04 -3.94 -8.94
CA ALA A 94 9.23 -3.15 -9.30
C ALA A 94 10.20 -3.00 -8.11
N ILE A 95 9.70 -2.68 -6.91
CA ILE A 95 10.52 -2.62 -5.68
C ILE A 95 11.18 -3.98 -5.44
N THR A 96 10.38 -5.06 -5.50
CA THR A 96 10.89 -6.42 -5.31
C THR A 96 11.97 -6.78 -6.34
N TYR A 97 11.81 -6.34 -7.58
CA TYR A 97 12.78 -6.54 -8.65
C TYR A 97 14.09 -5.77 -8.37
N LEU A 98 14.00 -4.50 -8.00
CA LEU A 98 15.15 -3.64 -7.71
C LEU A 98 15.92 -4.10 -6.46
N GLU A 99 15.25 -4.72 -5.49
CA GLU A 99 15.87 -5.29 -4.28
C GLU A 99 16.68 -6.57 -4.56
N LYS A 100 16.44 -7.28 -5.67
CA LYS A 100 17.20 -8.47 -6.04
C LYS A 100 18.63 -8.11 -6.45
N ARG A 101 19.55 -9.06 -6.22
CA ARG A 101 20.98 -8.91 -6.58
C ARG A 101 21.40 -9.68 -7.84
N SER A 102 20.49 -10.41 -8.46
CA SER A 102 20.76 -11.24 -9.65
C SER A 102 20.85 -10.44 -10.95
N GLU A 103 20.17 -9.29 -11.02
CA GLU A 103 19.96 -8.55 -12.27
C GLU A 103 21.10 -7.57 -12.56
N THR A 104 21.34 -7.29 -13.84
CA THR A 104 22.36 -6.31 -14.24
C THR A 104 21.93 -4.88 -13.90
N LEU A 105 22.87 -3.93 -13.95
CA LEU A 105 22.56 -2.51 -13.77
C LEU A 105 21.61 -2.00 -14.86
N VAL A 106 21.77 -2.46 -16.10
CA VAL A 106 20.95 -2.05 -17.24
C VAL A 106 19.49 -2.46 -17.02
N ASP A 107 19.25 -3.71 -16.63
CA ASP A 107 17.89 -4.21 -16.39
C ASP A 107 17.19 -3.44 -15.26
N ARG A 108 17.94 -3.09 -14.21
CA ARG A 108 17.40 -2.28 -13.09
C ARG A 108 17.07 -0.86 -13.49
N LEU A 109 17.91 -0.22 -14.31
CA LEU A 109 17.63 1.12 -14.82
C LEU A 109 16.40 1.11 -15.74
N GLN A 110 16.22 0.07 -16.54
CA GLN A 110 15.02 -0.09 -17.35
C GLN A 110 13.76 -0.25 -16.47
N ALA A 111 13.80 -1.12 -15.46
CA ALA A 111 12.68 -1.27 -14.52
C ALA A 111 12.36 0.05 -13.78
N PHE A 112 13.39 0.84 -13.47
CA PHE A 112 13.20 2.17 -12.89
C PHE A 112 12.51 3.12 -13.86
N ASP A 113 12.96 3.20 -15.12
CA ASP A 113 12.34 4.04 -16.16
C ASP A 113 10.87 3.66 -16.41
N GLU A 114 10.53 2.37 -16.40
CA GLU A 114 9.13 1.91 -16.50
C GLU A 114 8.26 2.41 -15.34
N VAL A 115 8.80 2.46 -14.11
CA VAL A 115 8.11 3.04 -12.95
C VAL A 115 7.91 4.55 -13.15
N ILE A 116 8.92 5.26 -13.63
CA ILE A 116 8.84 6.69 -13.94
C ILE A 116 7.75 6.96 -14.98
N ASP A 117 7.68 6.18 -16.06
CA ASP A 117 6.68 6.33 -17.10
C ASP A 117 5.27 6.06 -16.57
N ASN A 118 5.11 5.08 -15.69
CA ASN A 118 3.83 4.82 -15.02
C ASN A 118 3.41 6.00 -14.13
N ILE A 119 4.35 6.61 -13.38
CA ILE A 119 4.07 7.80 -12.57
C ILE A 119 3.54 8.96 -13.43
N HIS A 120 4.15 9.20 -14.59
CA HIS A 120 3.73 10.29 -15.48
C HIS A 120 2.32 10.11 -16.03
N LYS A 121 1.82 8.87 -16.09
CA LYS A 121 0.46 8.56 -16.55
C LYS A 121 -0.60 8.77 -15.46
N ILE A 122 -0.21 8.95 -14.19
CA ILE A 122 -1.14 9.12 -13.08
C ILE A 122 -1.77 10.53 -13.12
N PRO A 123 -3.10 10.64 -13.28
CA PRO A 123 -3.77 11.93 -13.28
C PRO A 123 -3.58 12.67 -11.95
N GLY A 124 -3.26 13.97 -12.01
CA GLY A 124 -3.15 14.83 -10.84
C GLY A 124 -1.79 14.83 -10.12
N ILE A 125 -0.87 13.89 -10.43
CA ILE A 125 0.48 13.84 -9.85
C ILE A 125 1.46 14.86 -10.47
N VAL A 126 1.20 15.30 -11.70
CA VAL A 126 2.12 16.14 -12.50
C VAL A 126 2.44 17.51 -11.85
N ALA A 127 1.64 17.97 -10.89
CA ALA A 127 1.88 19.22 -10.15
C ALA A 127 2.70 19.06 -8.85
N ASN A 128 3.11 17.84 -8.47
CA ASN A 128 3.75 17.58 -7.18
C ASN A 128 5.27 17.85 -7.22
N LYS A 129 5.79 18.52 -6.17
CA LYS A 129 7.22 18.72 -5.88
C LYS A 129 8.00 17.40 -5.91
N ASP A 130 7.38 16.30 -5.49
CA ASP A 130 8.00 14.97 -5.43
C ASP A 130 8.39 14.43 -6.82
N LEU A 131 7.64 14.79 -7.87
CA LEU A 131 7.97 14.40 -9.25
C LEU A 131 9.27 15.05 -9.73
N LYS A 132 9.58 16.27 -9.27
CA LYS A 132 10.85 16.95 -9.61
C LYS A 132 12.04 16.24 -8.99
N GLU A 133 11.90 15.78 -7.74
CA GLU A 133 12.97 15.07 -7.03
C GLU A 133 13.24 13.69 -7.64
N ILE A 134 12.18 12.96 -7.98
CA ILE A 134 12.27 11.69 -8.70
C ILE A 134 13.01 11.86 -10.04
N LYS A 135 12.70 12.93 -10.80
CA LYS A 135 13.43 13.26 -12.05
C LYS A 135 14.89 13.57 -11.81
N SER A 136 15.20 14.34 -10.76
CA SER A 136 16.59 14.63 -10.38
C SER A 136 17.38 13.36 -10.10
N ILE A 137 16.79 12.37 -9.43
CA ILE A 137 17.43 11.07 -9.17
C ILE A 137 17.63 10.30 -10.48
N ALA A 138 16.62 10.27 -11.36
CA ALA A 138 16.71 9.61 -12.66
C ALA A 138 17.87 10.16 -13.53
N GLU A 139 18.04 11.48 -13.55
CA GLU A 139 19.13 12.16 -14.27
C GLU A 139 20.52 11.78 -13.72
N VAL A 140 20.67 11.73 -12.38
CA VAL A 140 21.91 11.29 -11.73
C VAL A 140 22.24 9.84 -12.11
N LEU A 141 21.23 8.96 -12.11
CA LEU A 141 21.40 7.54 -12.45
C LEU A 141 21.76 7.32 -13.93
N LYS A 142 21.31 8.21 -14.83
CA LYS A 142 21.62 8.18 -16.27
C LYS A 142 22.99 8.76 -16.61
N GLY A 143 23.75 9.25 -15.62
CA GLY A 143 25.12 9.68 -15.81
C GLY A 143 25.28 11.16 -16.18
N ASN A 144 24.28 12.02 -15.93
CA ASN A 144 24.49 13.47 -15.94
C ASN A 144 25.30 13.88 -14.70
N SER A 145 26.59 13.60 -14.76
CA SER A 145 27.62 14.17 -13.89
C SER A 145 27.74 15.66 -14.21
N ASN A 146 26.89 16.48 -13.61
CA ASN A 146 27.19 17.91 -13.44
C ASN A 146 28.28 18.05 -12.37
N ALA A 147 29.48 17.57 -12.70
CA ALA A 147 30.71 17.96 -12.05
C ALA A 147 31.36 18.99 -13.00
N GLN A 148 31.01 20.26 -12.78
CA GLN A 148 31.88 21.40 -13.08
C GLN A 148 32.47 21.88 -11.75
#